data_AF-W9XD72-F1
#
_entry.id   AF-W9XD72-F1
#
_cell.length_a   1.000
_cell.length_b   1.000
_cell.length_c   1.000
_cell.angle_alpha   90.00
_cell.angle_beta   90.00
_cell.angle_gamma   90.00
#
_symmetry.space_group_name_H-M   'P 1'
#
loop_
_entity.id
_entity.type
_entity.pdbx_description
1 polymer ?
#
loop_
_entity_poly.entity_id
_entity_poly.type
_entity_poly.pdbx_seq_one_letter_code
_entity_poly.pdbx_strand_id
1 'polypeptide(L)'
;MFYAHDEPTYIQSQVDNLMPHIYVQHSDGRVEHLEKDTPDQIAISCRLKACSAGEPDPSFVFHMCAGKPFKDQPELIWHVYGEKGQLEITCESAGLQMVFPVTVKKYDHATESVELIVKSSQLDDGFWADLPRRARNVGRLYEAYAFNRPYGDWDLALQRHKLLDNIQRNQVK
;
A
#
# COMPACT_ATOMS: atom_id res chain seq x y z
N MET A 1 2.19 -4.45 -1.60
CA MET A 1 2.08 -5.03 -0.24
C MET A 1 2.24 -6.55 -0.28
N PHE A 2 1.33 -7.31 -0.90
CA PHE A 2 1.45 -8.78 -1.07
C PHE A 2 2.45 -9.25 -2.13
N TYR A 3 3.32 -8.37 -2.64
CA TYR A 3 4.43 -8.75 -3.50
C TYR A 3 5.69 -9.04 -2.69
N ALA A 4 5.72 -8.58 -1.43
CA ALA A 4 6.81 -8.83 -0.49
C ALA A 4 6.55 -10.05 0.40
N HIS A 5 5.32 -10.55 0.43
CA HIS A 5 4.88 -11.67 1.26
C HIS A 5 3.85 -12.53 0.50
N ASP A 6 3.82 -13.83 0.79
CA ASP A 6 2.94 -14.82 0.17
C ASP A 6 1.44 -14.57 0.45
N GLU A 7 0.57 -15.33 -0.23
CA GLU A 7 -0.88 -15.26 -0.06
C GLU A 7 -1.32 -15.50 1.40
N PRO A 8 -2.38 -14.83 1.88
CA PRO A 8 -2.86 -15.01 3.24
C PRO A 8 -3.47 -16.39 3.45
N THR A 9 -3.16 -17.03 4.58
CA THR A 9 -3.70 -18.33 5.00
C THR A 9 -5.06 -18.19 5.70
N TYR A 10 -5.32 -17.05 6.34
CA TYR A 10 -6.58 -16.69 6.98
C TYR A 10 -6.80 -15.19 6.83
N ILE A 11 -8.03 -14.75 6.53
CA ILE A 11 -8.37 -13.34 6.38
C ILE A 11 -9.73 -13.01 7.03
N GLN A 12 -9.75 -11.94 7.81
CA GLN A 12 -10.95 -11.28 8.30
C GLN A 12 -10.95 -9.83 7.82
N SER A 13 -12.09 -9.35 7.35
CA SER A 13 -12.23 -8.01 6.80
C SER A 13 -13.54 -7.37 7.24
N GLN A 14 -13.51 -6.05 7.34
CA GLN A 14 -14.67 -5.19 7.49
C GLN A 14 -14.54 -4.08 6.44
N VAL A 15 -15.61 -3.86 5.68
CA VAL A 15 -15.61 -2.98 4.52
C VAL A 15 -16.95 -2.25 4.53
N ASP A 16 -16.92 -0.97 4.90
CA ASP A 16 -18.11 -0.20 5.22
C ASP A 16 -18.21 1.04 4.32
N ASN A 17 -19.46 1.47 4.11
CA ASN A 17 -19.80 2.78 3.53
C ASN A 17 -20.49 3.61 4.61
N LEU A 18 -19.69 4.29 5.44
CA LEU A 18 -20.21 5.13 6.53
C LEU A 18 -20.45 6.58 6.07
N MET A 19 -19.95 6.94 4.88
CA MET A 19 -20.10 8.24 4.25
C MET A 19 -20.80 8.08 2.89
N PRO A 20 -22.13 7.84 2.85
CA PRO A 20 -22.87 7.54 1.62
C PRO A 20 -23.04 8.76 0.68
N HIS A 21 -22.50 9.92 1.05
CA HIS A 21 -22.53 11.13 0.25
C HIS A 21 -21.14 11.75 0.17
N ILE A 22 -20.80 12.28 -1.00
CA ILE A 22 -19.55 13.02 -1.22
C ILE A 22 -19.85 14.44 -1.69
N TYR A 23 -18.92 15.35 -1.39
CA TYR A 23 -18.95 16.73 -1.83
C TYR A 23 -17.95 16.91 -2.96
N VAL A 24 -18.45 17.31 -4.14
CA VAL A 24 -17.61 17.65 -5.28
C VAL A 24 -17.56 19.16 -5.39
N GLN A 25 -16.37 19.73 -5.16
CA GLN A 25 -16.12 21.14 -5.41
C GLN A 25 -15.70 21.33 -6.86
N HIS A 26 -16.53 22.02 -7.63
CA HIS A 26 -16.27 22.39 -9.01
C HIS A 26 -15.31 23.59 -9.07
N SER A 27 -14.66 23.78 -10.22
CA SER A 27 -13.70 24.88 -10.43
C SER A 27 -14.32 26.27 -10.35
N ASP A 28 -15.63 26.38 -10.56
CA ASP A 28 -16.42 27.61 -10.44
C ASP A 28 -16.85 27.92 -8.99
N GLY A 29 -16.47 27.07 -8.04
CA GLY A 29 -16.81 27.20 -6.62
C GLY A 29 -18.14 26.55 -6.23
N ARG A 30 -18.91 26.00 -7.18
CA ARG A 30 -20.12 25.23 -6.87
C ARG A 30 -19.75 23.96 -6.11
N VAL A 31 -20.50 23.65 -5.05
CA VAL A 31 -20.40 22.38 -4.34
C VAL A 31 -21.61 21.54 -4.71
N GLU A 32 -21.35 20.33 -5.21
CA GLU A 32 -22.36 19.36 -5.56
C GLU A 32 -22.33 18.19 -4.57
N HIS A 33 -23.52 17.66 -4.27
CA HIS A 33 -23.70 16.52 -3.39
C HIS A 33 -24.05 15.31 -4.24
N LEU A 34 -23.23 14.27 -4.18
CA LEU A 34 -23.45 13.02 -4.91
C LEU A 34 -23.59 11.86 -3.94
N GLU A 35 -24.45 10.91 -4.28
CA GLU A 35 -24.52 9.62 -3.59
C GLU A 35 -23.30 8.76 -3.94
N LYS A 36 -22.79 8.01 -2.96
CA LYS A 36 -21.69 7.06 -3.09
C LYS A 36 -22.11 5.72 -2.49
N ASP A 37 -21.98 4.67 -3.27
CA ASP A 37 -22.23 3.28 -2.85
C ASP A 37 -20.94 2.49 -2.60
N THR A 38 -19.77 3.05 -2.94
CA THR A 38 -18.47 2.43 -2.68
C THR A 38 -18.05 2.53 -1.21
N PRO A 39 -17.21 1.61 -0.70
CA PRO A 39 -16.71 1.69 0.67
C PRO A 39 -15.85 2.93 0.93
N ASP A 40 -15.88 3.45 2.15
CA ASP A 40 -15.00 4.51 2.66
C ASP A 40 -14.16 4.08 3.86
N GLN A 41 -14.44 2.91 4.44
CA GLN A 41 -13.63 2.32 5.50
C GLN A 41 -13.33 0.86 5.20
N ILE A 42 -12.06 0.48 5.26
CA ILE A 42 -11.60 -0.89 5.06
C ILE A 42 -10.66 -1.26 6.20
N ALA A 43 -10.99 -2.31 6.93
CA ALA A 43 -10.13 -2.94 7.92
C ALA A 43 -9.89 -4.40 7.56
N ILE A 44 -8.65 -4.85 7.62
CA ILE A 44 -8.24 -6.22 7.30
C ILE A 44 -7.29 -6.70 8.39
N SER A 45 -7.52 -7.91 8.88
CA SER A 45 -6.60 -8.65 9.73
C SER A 45 -6.40 -10.04 9.11
N CYS A 46 -5.16 -10.41 8.84
CA CYS A 46 -4.86 -11.70 8.22
C CYS A 46 -3.55 -12.31 8.72
N ARG A 47 -3.36 -13.60 8.40
CA ARG A 47 -2.09 -14.31 8.53
C ARG A 47 -1.50 -14.48 7.15
N LEU A 48 -0.24 -14.08 6.97
CA LEU A 48 0.50 -14.28 5.72
C LEU A 48 1.25 -15.60 5.83
N LYS A 49 1.37 -16.35 4.73
CA LYS A 49 2.17 -17.56 4.74
C LYS A 49 3.66 -17.23 4.96
N ALA A 50 4.30 -17.93 5.89
CA ALA A 50 5.73 -17.76 6.12
C ALA A 50 6.58 -18.21 4.92
N CYS A 51 7.63 -17.46 4.60
CA CYS A 51 8.53 -17.75 3.47
C CYS A 51 9.42 -18.97 3.71
N SER A 52 9.62 -19.38 4.97
CA SER A 52 10.49 -20.49 5.38
C SER A 52 9.70 -21.53 6.15
N ALA A 53 9.96 -22.81 5.85
CA ALA A 53 9.33 -23.92 6.56
C ALA A 53 9.72 -23.91 8.05
N GLY A 54 8.74 -24.02 8.93
CA GLY A 54 8.94 -24.04 10.39
C GLY A 54 8.81 -22.68 11.07
N GLU A 55 8.73 -21.59 10.31
CA GLU A 55 8.46 -20.25 10.85
C GLU A 55 6.95 -20.01 11.04
N PRO A 56 6.54 -19.24 12.07
CA PRO A 56 5.14 -18.89 12.25
C PRO A 56 4.67 -17.90 11.17
N ASP A 57 3.45 -18.09 10.69
CA ASP A 57 2.78 -17.15 9.77
C ASP A 57 2.68 -15.74 10.39
N PRO A 58 3.31 -14.71 9.80
CA PRO A 58 3.24 -13.37 10.34
C PRO A 58 1.84 -12.77 10.27
N SER A 59 1.49 -11.98 11.29
CA SER A 59 0.25 -11.20 11.29
C SER A 59 0.38 -9.99 10.37
N PHE A 60 -0.69 -9.69 9.66
CA PHE A 60 -0.84 -8.49 8.87
C PHE A 60 -2.13 -7.77 9.25
N VAL A 61 -2.02 -6.48 9.52
CA VAL A 61 -3.16 -5.60 9.83
C VAL A 61 -3.10 -4.41 8.89
N PHE A 62 -4.23 -4.09 8.28
CA PHE A 62 -4.39 -2.97 7.38
C PHE A 62 -5.67 -2.23 7.72
N HIS A 63 -5.55 -0.91 7.75
CA HIS A 63 -6.69 -0.02 7.90
C HIS A 63 -6.56 1.11 6.90
N MET A 64 -7.63 1.41 6.18
CA MET A 64 -7.69 2.48 5.21
C MET A 64 -9.01 3.22 5.35
N CYS A 65 -8.91 4.54 5.37
CA CYS A 65 -10.04 5.45 5.28
C CYS A 65 -9.96 6.21 3.96
N ALA A 66 -11.09 6.35 3.27
CA ALA A 66 -11.18 7.23 2.13
C ALA A 66 -11.15 8.70 2.59
N GLY A 67 -10.69 9.58 1.70
CA GLY A 67 -10.67 11.02 1.93
C GLY A 67 -9.30 11.56 2.29
N LYS A 68 -9.27 12.77 2.87
CA LYS A 68 -8.02 13.45 3.21
C LYS A 68 -7.41 12.83 4.48
N PRO A 69 -6.08 12.67 4.54
CA PRO A 69 -5.42 12.28 5.77
C PRO A 69 -5.66 13.33 6.86
N PHE A 70 -5.47 12.93 8.11
CA PHE A 70 -5.45 13.88 9.21
C PHE A 70 -4.37 14.94 8.95
N LYS A 71 -4.68 16.20 9.27
CA LYS A 71 -3.79 17.32 8.98
C LYS A 71 -2.39 17.06 9.57
N ASP A 72 -1.37 17.32 8.77
CA ASP A 72 0.05 17.19 9.12
C ASP A 72 0.52 15.75 9.43
N GLN A 73 -0.26 14.72 9.06
CA GLN A 73 0.15 13.31 9.14
C GLN A 73 0.45 12.70 7.77
N PRO A 74 1.34 11.68 7.69
CA PRO A 74 1.50 10.89 6.47
C PRO A 74 0.16 10.23 6.08
N GLU A 75 -0.11 10.13 4.79
CA GLU A 75 -1.33 9.45 4.30
C GLU A 75 -1.24 7.93 4.47
N LEU A 76 -0.02 7.39 4.42
CA LEU A 76 0.25 5.99 4.71
C LEU A 76 1.46 5.85 5.62
N ILE A 77 1.31 5.01 6.63
CA ILE A 77 2.41 4.51 7.47
C ILE A 77 2.37 2.99 7.40
N TRP A 78 3.50 2.38 7.03
CA TRP A 78 3.66 0.94 7.00
C TRP A 78 4.80 0.54 7.92
N HIS A 79 4.45 -0.22 8.96
CA HIS A 79 5.40 -0.84 9.86
C HIS A 79 5.65 -2.30 9.48
N VAL A 80 6.93 -2.70 9.48
CA VAL A 80 7.34 -4.09 9.34
C VAL A 80 8.17 -4.45 10.57
N TYR A 81 7.73 -5.45 11.31
CA TYR A 81 8.41 -5.91 12.52
C TYR A 81 9.18 -7.20 12.22
N GLY A 82 10.46 -7.22 12.58
CA GLY A 82 11.30 -8.40 12.47
C GLY A 82 12.12 -8.60 13.74
N GLU A 83 12.82 -9.72 13.81
CA GLU A 83 13.59 -10.11 15.00
C GLU A 83 14.75 -9.15 15.28
N LYS A 84 15.43 -8.69 14.22
CA LYS A 84 16.61 -7.82 14.32
C LYS A 84 16.29 -6.32 14.37
N GLY A 85 15.03 -5.97 14.15
CA GLY A 85 14.65 -4.56 14.00
C GLY A 85 13.31 -4.35 13.35
N GLN A 86 13.01 -3.09 13.09
CA GLN A 86 11.73 -2.65 12.56
C GLN A 86 11.96 -1.69 11.40
N LEU A 87 11.07 -1.71 10.41
CA LEU A 87 11.01 -0.70 9.36
C LEU A 87 9.77 0.16 9.56
N GLU A 88 9.94 1.48 9.41
CA GLU A 88 8.85 2.44 9.24
C GLU A 88 8.96 3.06 7.85
N ILE A 89 7.92 2.88 7.05
CA ILE A 89 7.80 3.42 5.71
C ILE A 89 6.66 4.42 5.73
N THR A 90 6.92 5.67 5.36
CA THR A 90 5.90 6.71 5.26
C THR A 90 5.72 7.14 3.82
N CYS A 91 4.49 7.42 3.39
CA CYS A 91 4.19 7.87 2.03
C CYS A 91 3.20 9.05 2.05
N GLU A 92 3.27 9.87 1.00
CA GLU A 92 2.34 10.99 0.78
C GLU A 92 0.98 10.51 0.27
N SER A 93 0.88 9.24 -0.15
CA SER A 93 -0.39 8.63 -0.54
C SER A 93 -0.44 7.13 -0.28
N ALA A 94 -1.66 6.60 -0.09
CA ALA A 94 -1.93 5.16 -0.07
C ALA A 94 -1.67 4.47 -1.42
N GLY A 95 -1.61 5.23 -2.53
CA GLY A 95 -1.31 4.73 -3.87
C GLY A 95 0.18 4.42 -4.09
N LEU A 96 0.75 3.47 -3.34
CA LEU A 96 2.18 3.08 -3.39
C LEU A 96 2.73 2.77 -4.78
N GLN A 97 1.87 2.36 -5.72
CA GLN A 97 2.24 2.10 -7.10
C GLN A 97 2.48 3.38 -7.92
N MET A 98 2.01 4.53 -7.44
CA MET A 98 2.12 5.84 -8.10
C MET A 98 3.01 6.83 -7.36
N VAL A 99 3.21 6.62 -6.05
CA VAL A 99 4.03 7.48 -5.19
C VAL A 99 5.24 6.73 -4.64
N PHE A 100 6.28 7.48 -4.30
CA PHE A 100 7.47 6.93 -3.64
C PHE A 100 7.39 7.14 -2.13
N PRO A 101 8.04 6.29 -1.32
CA PRO A 101 8.21 6.55 0.10
C PRO A 101 8.81 7.94 0.36
N VAL A 102 8.23 8.67 1.32
CA VAL A 102 8.79 9.90 1.90
C VAL A 102 10.02 9.56 2.71
N THR A 103 9.88 8.59 3.62
CA THR A 103 10.99 8.04 4.38
C THR A 103 10.90 6.53 4.50
N VAL A 104 12.06 5.87 4.52
CA VAL A 104 12.22 4.52 5.06
C VAL A 104 13.21 4.61 6.21
N LYS A 105 12.76 4.31 7.42
CA LYS A 105 13.61 4.26 8.61
C LYS A 105 13.74 2.82 9.08
N LYS A 106 14.92 2.46 9.57
CA LYS A 106 15.19 1.20 10.24
C LYS A 106 15.52 1.47 11.69
N TYR A 107 14.82 0.82 12.60
CA TYR A 107 15.22 0.69 14.00
C TYR A 107 15.95 -0.63 14.18
N ASP A 108 17.18 -0.61 14.67
CA ASP A 108 17.99 -1.80 14.94
C ASP A 108 17.93 -2.17 16.43
N HIS A 109 17.55 -3.41 16.73
CA HIS A 109 17.38 -3.85 18.12
C HIS A 109 18.71 -4.03 18.86
N ALA A 110 19.80 -4.36 18.14
CA ALA A 110 21.09 -4.63 18.79
C ALA A 110 21.81 -3.34 19.21
N THR A 111 21.65 -2.28 18.41
CA THR A 111 22.30 -0.98 18.67
C THR A 111 21.34 0.07 19.25
N GLU A 112 20.06 -0.26 19.37
CA GLU A 112 18.99 0.64 19.82
C GLU A 112 18.95 1.98 19.06
N SER A 113 19.31 1.96 17.77
CA SER A 113 19.44 3.16 16.95
C SER A 113 18.46 3.16 15.78
N VAL A 114 18.08 4.37 15.36
CA VAL A 114 17.26 4.60 14.17
C VAL A 114 18.15 5.14 13.05
N GLU A 115 18.13 4.47 11.91
CA GLU A 115 18.82 4.85 10.68
C GLU A 115 17.80 5.26 9.61
N LEU A 116 18.03 6.39 8.94
CA LEU A 116 17.26 6.78 7.76
C LEU A 116 17.88 6.12 6.52
N ILE A 117 17.21 5.09 5.98
CA ILE A 117 17.68 4.34 4.80
C ILE A 117 17.36 5.10 3.51
N VAL A 118 16.13 5.61 3.40
CA VAL A 118 15.65 6.31 2.21
C VAL A 118 15.00 7.62 2.61
N LYS A 119 15.34 8.69 1.90
CA LYS A 119 14.56 9.93 1.84
C LYS A 119 14.09 10.15 0.40
N SER A 120 12.85 10.60 0.20
CA SER A 120 12.27 10.77 -1.15
C SER A 120 13.08 11.68 -2.09
N SER A 121 13.86 12.61 -1.53
CA SER A 121 14.78 13.48 -2.27
C SER A 121 16.02 12.75 -2.82
N GLN A 122 16.28 11.52 -2.37
CA GLN A 122 17.43 10.70 -2.75
C GLN A 122 17.06 9.57 -3.73
N LEU A 123 15.78 9.39 -4.04
CA LEU A 123 15.29 8.34 -4.95
C LEU A 123 15.41 8.71 -6.44
N ASP A 124 15.83 9.95 -6.72
CA ASP A 124 15.78 10.56 -8.04
C ASP A 124 17.19 10.94 -8.48
N ASP A 125 17.86 10.04 -9.19
CA ASP A 125 19.13 10.31 -9.87
C ASP A 125 19.08 9.93 -11.36
N GLY A 126 19.98 10.56 -12.13
CA GLY A 126 20.19 10.28 -13.55
C GLY A 126 18.92 10.41 -14.41
N PHE A 127 18.78 9.49 -15.37
CA PHE A 127 17.70 9.44 -16.36
C PHE A 127 16.28 9.48 -15.74
N TRP A 128 16.09 8.90 -14.56
CA TRP A 128 14.78 8.84 -13.92
C TRP A 128 14.35 10.20 -13.36
N ALA A 129 15.29 11.04 -12.94
CA ALA A 129 14.99 12.35 -12.39
C ALA A 129 14.24 13.24 -13.40
N ASP A 130 14.57 13.13 -14.69
CA ASP A 130 13.98 13.91 -15.78
C ASP A 130 12.55 13.48 -16.15
N LEU A 131 12.12 12.30 -15.71
CA LEU A 131 10.78 11.79 -15.98
C LEU A 131 9.79 12.19 -14.87
N PRO A 132 8.51 12.45 -15.20
CA PRO A 132 7.46 12.63 -14.19
C PRO A 132 7.38 11.41 -13.26
N ARG A 133 7.30 11.62 -11.93
CA ARG A 133 7.29 10.54 -10.92
C ARG A 133 6.32 9.39 -11.24
N ARG A 134 5.10 9.74 -11.68
CA ARG A 134 4.07 8.76 -12.07
C ARG A 134 4.42 7.92 -13.30
N ALA A 135 5.26 8.42 -14.20
CA ALA A 135 5.70 7.71 -15.39
C ALA A 135 6.81 6.69 -15.10
N ARG A 136 7.55 6.83 -13.99
CA ARG A 136 8.76 6.03 -13.71
C ARG A 136 8.45 4.56 -13.42
N ASN A 137 7.41 4.27 -12.62
CA ASN A 137 7.00 2.90 -12.35
C ASN A 137 6.47 2.19 -13.60
N VAL A 138 5.78 2.93 -14.48
CA VAL A 138 5.36 2.43 -15.80
C VAL A 138 6.58 2.20 -16.70
N GLY A 139 7.55 3.10 -16.73
CA GLY A 139 8.80 2.93 -17.48
C GLY A 139 9.55 1.66 -17.05
N ARG A 140 9.68 1.42 -15.74
CA ARG A 140 10.28 0.20 -15.19
C ARG A 140 9.53 -1.08 -15.58
N LEU A 141 8.21 -1.02 -15.74
CA LEU A 141 7.42 -2.13 -16.26
C LEU A 141 7.78 -2.43 -17.72
N TYR A 142 7.90 -1.40 -18.57
CA TYR A 142 8.34 -1.57 -19.97
C TYR A 142 9.77 -2.10 -20.08
N GLU A 143 10.69 -1.63 -19.22
CA GLU A 143 12.05 -2.19 -19.16
C GLU A 143 12.02 -3.66 -18.76
N ALA A 144 11.24 -4.02 -17.73
CA ALA A 144 11.10 -5.41 -17.32
C ALA A 144 10.60 -6.28 -18.47
N TYR A 145 9.59 -5.82 -19.21
CA TYR A 145 9.12 -6.49 -20.42
C TYR A 145 10.20 -6.62 -21.50
N ALA A 146 10.87 -5.51 -21.85
CA ALA A 146 11.88 -5.48 -22.91
C ALA A 146 13.10 -6.36 -22.60
N PHE A 147 13.48 -6.48 -21.32
CA PHE A 147 14.60 -7.29 -20.87
C PHE A 147 14.19 -8.68 -20.35
N ASN A 148 12.94 -9.09 -20.57
CA ASN A 148 12.40 -10.38 -20.12
C ASN A 148 12.64 -10.64 -18.61
N ARG A 149 12.50 -9.59 -17.79
CA ARG A 149 12.54 -9.66 -16.32
C ARG A 149 11.13 -9.89 -15.78
N PRO A 150 10.98 -10.45 -14.57
CA PRO A 150 9.66 -10.65 -13.97
C PRO A 150 8.89 -9.33 -13.81
N TYR A 151 7.61 -9.35 -14.15
CA TYR A 151 6.65 -8.27 -13.93
C TYR A 151 5.26 -8.85 -13.63
N GLY A 152 4.31 -7.99 -13.24
CA GLY A 152 2.95 -8.43 -12.96
C GLY A 152 2.18 -8.78 -14.23
N ASP A 153 1.82 -10.05 -14.37
CA ASP A 153 1.07 -10.59 -15.50
C ASP A 153 -0.41 -10.85 -15.17
N TRP A 154 -1.11 -11.52 -16.08
CA TRP A 154 -2.53 -11.85 -15.92
C TRP A 154 -2.79 -12.89 -14.84
N ASP A 155 -1.87 -13.83 -14.60
CA ASP A 155 -2.02 -14.84 -13.55
C ASP A 155 -1.93 -14.19 -12.18
N LEU A 156 -0.97 -13.29 -12.00
CA LEU A 156 -0.89 -12.46 -10.80
C LEU A 156 -2.13 -11.58 -10.64
N ALA A 157 -2.60 -10.94 -11.71
CA ALA A 157 -3.81 -10.12 -11.65
C ALA A 157 -5.02 -10.94 -11.18
N LEU A 158 -5.17 -12.17 -11.67
CA LEU A 158 -6.22 -13.10 -11.25
C LEU A 158 -6.11 -13.45 -9.76
N GLN A 159 -4.91 -13.72 -9.24
CA GLN A 159 -4.69 -13.94 -7.81
C GLN A 159 -5.14 -12.74 -6.97
N ARG A 160 -4.84 -11.51 -7.41
CA ARG A 160 -5.28 -10.29 -6.72
C ARG A 160 -6.79 -10.11 -6.76
N HIS A 161 -7.45 -10.43 -7.86
CA HIS A 161 -8.91 -10.42 -7.93
C HIS A 161 -9.54 -11.43 -6.97
N LYS A 162 -9.01 -12.66 -6.87
CA LYS A 162 -9.48 -13.67 -5.91
C LYS A 162 -9.34 -13.18 -4.46
N LEU A 163 -8.24 -12.50 -4.14
CA LEU A 163 -8.05 -11.90 -2.81
C LEU A 163 -9.09 -10.80 -2.52
N LEU A 164 -9.35 -9.91 -3.47
CA LEU A 164 -10.37 -8.86 -3.33
C LEU A 164 -11.78 -9.45 -3.14
N ASP A 165 -12.12 -10.49 -3.90
CA ASP A 165 -13.37 -11.22 -3.72
C ASP A 165 -13.52 -11.79 -2.31
N ASN A 166 -12.44 -12.37 -1.75
CA ASN A 166 -12.45 -12.90 -0.39
C ASN A 166 -12.63 -11.79 0.66
N ILE A 167 -11.99 -10.64 0.46
CA ILE A 167 -12.16 -9.46 1.33
C ILE A 167 -13.61 -8.99 1.34
N GLN A 168 -14.28 -9.00 0.18
CA GLN A 168 -15.67 -8.56 0.06
C GLN A 168 -16.68 -9.58 0.62
N ARG A 169 -16.45 -10.88 0.43
CA ARG A 169 -17.39 -11.95 0.83
C ARG A 169 -17.47 -12.19 2.33
N ASN A 170 -16.42 -11.85 3.09
CA ASN A 170 -16.35 -12.06 4.54
C ASN A 170 -17.14 -11.02 5.36
N GLN A 171 -17.92 -10.14 4.72
CA GLN A 171 -18.86 -9.28 5.42
C GLN A 171 -19.98 -10.12 6.04
N VAL A 172 -20.11 -10.07 7.37
CA VAL A 172 -21.31 -10.56 8.05
C VAL A 172 -22.46 -9.62 7.68
N LYS A 173 -23.51 -10.15 7.08
CA LYS A 173 -24.75 -9.41 6.75
C LYS A 173 -25.49 -8.97 8.01
#